data_AF-A0A938EJB9-F1
#
_entry.id   AF-A0A938EJB9-F1
#
_cell.length_a   1.000
_cell.length_b   1.000
_cell.length_c   1.000
_cell.angle_alpha   90.00
_cell.angle_beta   90.00
_cell.angle_gamma   90.00
#
_symmetry.space_group_name_H-M   'P 1'
#
loop_
_entity.id
_entity.type
_entity.pdbx_description
1 polymer ?
#
loop_
_entity_poly.entity_id
_entity_poly.type
_entity_poly.pdbx_seq_one_letter_code
_entity_poly.pdbx_strand_id
1 'polypeptide(L)' 'TKANRNIENEDVVLWYVFGTNHIPRTEDWPVMPVEKTGFHLKPSGFFARSPGMDVAPSKPSCH' A
#
# COMPACT_ATOMS: atom_id res chain seq x y z
N THR A 1 20.48 -1.07 13.56
CA THR A 1 19.98 -1.36 14.94
C THR A 1 21.17 -1.62 15.84
N LYS A 2 21.04 -1.62 17.17
CA LYS A 2 22.19 -1.69 18.11
C LYS A 2 23.17 -2.86 17.84
N ALA A 3 22.71 -3.95 17.23
CA ALA A 3 23.53 -5.10 16.84
C ALA A 3 24.22 -4.99 15.46
N ASN A 4 23.82 -4.02 14.62
CA ASN A 4 24.39 -3.70 13.31
C ASN A 4 24.78 -4.92 12.43
N ARG A 5 23.86 -5.89 12.30
CA ARG A 5 24.06 -7.07 11.45
C ARG A 5 24.11 -6.68 9.96
N ASN A 6 24.83 -7.48 9.16
CA ASN A 6 24.79 -7.36 7.70
C ASN A 6 23.35 -7.56 7.17
N ILE A 7 23.03 -6.89 6.06
CA ILE A 7 21.71 -6.93 5.41
C ILE A 7 21.78 -7.22 3.90
N GLU A 8 22.97 -7.29 3.31
CA GLU A 8 23.14 -7.53 1.88
C GLU A 8 23.01 -9.01 1.54
N ASN A 9 22.10 -9.37 0.62
CA ASN A 9 21.81 -10.74 0.21
C ASN A 9 21.41 -11.68 1.36
N GLU A 10 20.78 -11.13 2.40
CA GLU A 10 20.29 -11.86 3.56
C GLU A 10 18.76 -11.88 3.61
N ASP A 11 18.21 -12.75 4.45
CA ASP A 11 16.80 -12.69 4.84
C ASP A 11 16.58 -11.47 5.75
N VAL A 12 15.74 -10.54 5.30
CA VAL A 12 15.53 -9.22 5.92
C VAL A 12 14.07 -8.96 6.21
N VAL A 13 13.82 -8.13 7.22
CA VAL A 13 12.48 -7.68 7.61
C VAL A 13 12.36 -6.17 7.41
N LEU A 14 11.34 -5.74 6.67
CA LEU A 14 11.00 -4.32 6.46
C LEU A 14 10.01 -3.83 7.52
N TRP A 15 10.32 -2.69 8.13
CA TRP A 15 9.43 -1.98 9.05
C TRP A 15 9.13 -0.59 8.47
N TYR A 16 7.92 -0.39 7.94
CA TYR A 16 7.48 0.89 7.41
C TYR A 16 6.56 1.59 8.41
N VAL A 17 6.88 2.84 8.75
CA VAL A 17 6.11 3.66 9.70
C VAL A 17 5.36 4.74 8.92
N PHE A 18 4.05 4.80 9.11
CA PHE A 18 3.19 5.86 8.57
C PHE A 18 2.25 6.36 9.66
N GLY A 19 1.81 7.60 9.54
CA GLY A 19 0.86 8.23 10.46
C GLY A 19 0.29 9.51 9.84
N THR A 20 -0.81 9.99 10.40
CA THR A 20 -1.45 11.23 9.98
C THR A 20 -1.48 12.22 11.14
N ASN A 21 -1.30 13.51 10.84
CA ASN A 21 -1.49 14.56 11.83
C ASN A 21 -2.91 15.12 11.64
N HIS A 22 -3.86 14.61 12.42
CA HIS A 22 -5.28 14.97 12.29
C HIS A 22 -5.55 16.32 12.97
N ILE A 23 -5.83 17.34 12.16
CA ILE A 23 -6.33 18.64 12.60
C ILE A 23 -7.85 18.63 12.35
N PRO A 24 -8.70 18.54 13.39
CA PRO A 24 -10.14 18.40 13.21
C PRO A 24 -10.77 19.57 12.45
N ARG A 25 -11.76 19.26 11.61
CA ARG A 25 -12.54 20.26 10.86
C ARG A 25 -14.01 20.24 11.28
N THR A 26 -14.77 21.27 10.94
CA THR A 26 -16.19 21.37 11.27
C THR A 26 -17.00 20.21 10.67
N GLU A 27 -16.60 19.72 9.50
CA GLU A 27 -17.22 18.58 8.81
C GLU A 27 -17.03 17.24 9.55
N ASP A 28 -16.10 17.18 10.52
CA ASP A 28 -15.88 15.98 11.34
C ASP A 28 -16.94 15.86 12.47
N TRP A 29 -17.82 16.85 12.62
CA TRP A 29 -18.88 16.89 13.63
C TRP A 29 -20.29 16.78 13.00
N PRO A 30 -21.23 16.03 13.60
CA PRO A 30 -21.13 15.21 14.82
C PRO A 30 -20.51 13.83 14.59
N VAL A 31 -20.31 13.44 13.33
CA VAL A 31 -19.75 12.16 12.93
C VAL A 31 -18.67 12.41 11.90
N MET A 32 -17.46 11.97 12.22
CA MET A 32 -16.30 12.13 11.36
C MET A 32 -16.41 11.24 10.11
N PRO A 33 -16.28 11.80 8.89
CA PRO A 33 -16.13 11.00 7.67
C PRO A 33 -14.83 10.19 7.67
N VAL A 34 -14.79 9.10 6.90
CA VAL A 34 -13.61 8.21 6.86
C VAL A 34 -12.41 8.90 6.22
N GLU A 35 -11.28 8.93 6.94
CA GLU A 35 -9.95 9.22 6.40
C GLU A 35 -9.25 7.90 6.02
N LYS A 36 -8.65 7.82 4.82
CA LYS A 36 -7.92 6.63 4.33
C LYS A 36 -6.46 6.95 4.13
N THR A 37 -5.59 6.16 4.76
CA THR A 37 -4.14 6.19 4.56
C THR A 37 -3.61 4.77 4.38
N GLY A 38 -2.52 4.62 3.63
CA GLY A 38 -1.93 3.32 3.35
C GLY A 38 -0.79 3.41 2.33
N PHE A 39 -0.17 2.27 2.06
CA PHE A 39 0.90 2.14 1.09
C PHE A 39 0.71 0.86 0.26
N HIS A 40 1.39 0.79 -0.88
CA HIS A 40 1.36 -0.37 -1.76
C HIS A 40 2.79 -0.81 -2.06
N LEU A 41 3.03 -2.12 -1.98
CA LEU A 41 4.22 -2.73 -2.56
C LEU A 41 3.89 -3.11 -4.00
N LYS A 42 4.61 -2.52 -4.95
CA LYS A 42 4.46 -2.82 -6.37
C LYS A 42 5.69 -3.57 -6.88
N PRO A 43 5.51 -4.55 -7.76
CA PRO A 43 6.64 -5.23 -8.40
C PRO A 43 7.47 -4.22 -9.20
N SER A 44 8.78 -4.23 -9.01
CA SER A 44 9.74 -3.42 -9.77
C SER A 44 10.77 -4.36 -10.39
N GLY A 45 10.76 -4.48 -11.73
CA GLY A 45 11.63 -5.42 -12.45
C GLY A 45 11.40 -6.90 -12.13
N PHE A 46 10.33 -7.25 -11.41
CA PHE A 46 10.04 -8.62 -10.97
C PHE A 46 9.50 -9.51 -12.11
N PHE A 47 8.70 -8.94 -13.02
CA PHE A 47 8.13 -9.65 -14.16
C PHE A 47 8.80 -9.22 -15.47
N ALA A 48 9.02 -10.16 -16.39
CA ALA A 48 9.56 -9.87 -17.73
C ALA A 48 8.55 -9.16 -18.66
N ARG A 49 7.25 -9.32 -18.40
CA ARG A 49 6.14 -8.66 -19.11
C ARG A 49 4.98 -8.42 -18.14
N SER A 50 3.97 -7.66 -18.57
CA SER A 50 2.80 -7.37 -17.73
C SER A 50 2.16 -8.65 -17.17
N PRO A 51 2.00 -8.79 -15.84
CA PRO A 51 1.45 -9.99 -15.22
C PRO A 51 -0.06 -10.17 -15.50
N GLY A 52 -0.76 -9.11 -15.91
CA GLY A 52 -2.19 -9.14 -16.20
C GLY A 52 -2.54 -9.33 -17.69
N MET A 53 -1.55 -9.62 -18.55
CA MET A 53 -1.74 -9.61 -20.01
C MET A 53 -2.77 -10.63 -20.50
N ASP A 54 -2.87 -11.78 -19.84
CA ASP A 54 -3.74 -12.89 -20.25
C ASP A 54 -5.07 -12.91 -19.47
N VAL A 55 -5.39 -11.83 -18.75
CA VAL A 55 -6.63 -11.71 -17.96
C VAL A 55 -7.77 -11.23 -18.85
N ALA A 56 -8.81 -12.06 -19.01
CA ALA A 56 -10.01 -11.71 -19.75
C ALA A 56 -10.79 -10.56 -19.05
N PRO A 57 -11.48 -9.69 -19.81
CA PRO A 57 -12.31 -8.63 -19.24
C PRO A 57 -13.47 -9.21 -18.43
N SER A 58 -13.96 -8.45 -17.44
CA SER A 58 -15.16 -8.82 -16.69
C SER A 58 -16.39 -8.85 -17.61
N LYS A 59 -17.32 -9.78 -17.34
CA LYS A 59 -18.61 -9.82 -18.05
C LYS A 59 -19.38 -8.52 -17.75
N PRO A 60 -20.02 -7.89 -18.75
CA PRO A 60 -20.85 -6.72 -18.50
C PRO A 60 -22.04 -7.11 -17.63
N SER A 61 -22.28 -6.39 -16.52
CA SER A 61 -23.56 -6.43 -15.82
C SER A 61 -24.51 -5.46 -16.53
N CYS A 62 -25.66 -5.94 -17.01
CA CYS A 62 -26.68 -5.07 -17.59
C CYS A 62 -27.18 -4.07 -16.54
N HIS A 63 -27.25 -2.80 -16.94
CA HIS A 63 -28.08 -1.78 -16.30
C HIS A 63 -29.48 -1.84 -16.88
#